data_AF-W6K1V8-F1
#
_entry.id   AF-W6K1V8-F1
#
_cell.length_a   1.000
_cell.length_b   1.000
_cell.length_c   1.000
_cell.angle_alpha   90.00
_cell.angle_beta   90.00
_cell.angle_gamma   90.00
#
_symmetry.space_group_name_H-M   'P 1'
#
loop_
_entity.id
_entity.type
_entity.pdbx_description
1 polymer ?
#
loop_
_entity_poly.entity_id
_entity_poly.type
_entity_poly.pdbx_seq_one_letter_code
_entity_poly.pdbx_strand_id
1 'polypeptide(L)'
;MSTTPHRRRPSLDRDTVIRAAIDLADAEGLEAVSMRRVSQALGVVPMALYKHVSDKEDLVDGMVDAVVSSFPAPPPEVAYAVGPSWQQAVRLRVAGARSALVSHPWLRRTLETRTRRTATVLAHMEAVSAAFLSGGLSPDLTHHAMHALGTRIWGFSPELFDESRSGPTPTRHTGAAPQPSDYPSILAIAADAKARRPDATGCDEDFEFSFAFELILGAVDRLHATGWSSADPLPGASR
;
A
#
# COMPACT_ATOMS: atom_id res chain seq x y z
N MET A 1 27.47 44.79 24.08
CA MET A 1 26.45 44.66 23.02
C MET A 1 26.72 43.32 22.34
N SER A 2 25.97 42.28 22.70
CA SER A 2 26.16 40.93 22.17
C SER A 2 25.08 40.65 21.13
N THR A 3 25.48 40.50 19.88
CA THR A 3 24.60 40.24 18.74
C THR A 3 24.12 38.79 18.80
N THR A 4 22.84 38.58 19.11
CA THR A 4 22.20 37.26 19.05
C THR A 4 22.21 36.77 17.60
N PRO A 5 22.70 35.55 17.30
CA PRO A 5 22.69 35.02 15.94
C PRO A 5 21.23 34.80 15.51
N HIS A 6 20.81 35.50 14.46
CA HIS A 6 19.52 35.29 13.83
C HIS A 6 19.51 33.89 13.20
N ARG A 7 18.89 32.92 13.87
CA ARG A 7 18.65 31.57 13.35
C ARG A 7 17.86 31.73 12.05
N ARG A 8 18.54 31.66 10.90
CA ARG A 8 17.89 31.72 9.59
C ARG A 8 16.81 30.65 9.58
N ARG A 9 15.55 31.06 9.49
CA ARG A 9 14.45 30.14 9.20
C ARG A 9 14.84 29.42 7.90
N PRO A 10 14.76 28.08 7.85
CA PRO A 10 14.94 27.36 6.60
C PRO A 10 14.07 28.01 5.53
N SER A 11 14.64 28.23 4.35
CA SER A 11 13.88 28.66 3.19
C SER A 11 12.72 27.69 2.99
N LEU A 12 11.50 28.20 2.78
CA LEU A 12 10.39 27.34 2.41
C LEU A 12 10.71 26.73 1.03
N ASP A 13 10.66 25.41 0.94
CA ASP A 13 10.80 24.63 -0.29
C ASP A 13 9.72 23.54 -0.33
N ARG A 14 9.56 22.90 -1.48
CA ARG A 14 8.52 21.88 -1.69
C ARG A 14 8.68 20.71 -0.72
N ASP A 15 9.89 20.21 -0.53
CA ASP A 15 10.17 19.09 0.36
C ASP A 15 9.79 19.38 1.82
N THR A 16 10.03 20.61 2.28
CA THR A 16 9.62 21.06 3.62
C THR A 16 8.10 21.13 3.75
N VAL A 17 7.40 21.59 2.71
CA VAL A 17 5.93 21.58 2.68
C VAL A 17 5.39 20.15 2.71
N ILE A 18 5.93 19.25 1.90
CA ILE A 18 5.52 17.85 1.85
C ILE A 18 5.74 17.16 3.20
N ARG A 19 6.94 17.30 3.79
CA ARG A 19 7.27 16.67 5.07
C ARG A 19 6.32 17.12 6.19
N ALA A 20 6.06 18.42 6.30
CA ALA A 20 5.13 18.93 7.30
C ALA A 20 3.69 18.42 7.09
N ALA A 21 3.29 18.17 5.84
CA ALA A 21 1.99 17.57 5.56
C ALA A 21 1.94 16.07 5.90
N ILE A 22 3.04 15.33 5.68
CA ILE A 22 3.18 13.93 6.14
C ILE A 22 3.12 13.85 7.66
N ASP A 23 3.91 14.67 8.37
CA ASP A 23 3.93 14.70 9.83
C ASP A 23 2.52 14.97 10.41
N LEU A 24 1.77 15.87 9.78
CA LEU A 24 0.39 16.15 10.15
C LEU A 24 -0.55 14.97 9.87
N ALA A 25 -0.39 14.30 8.73
CA ALA A 25 -1.19 13.15 8.35
C ALA A 25 -0.91 11.92 9.24
N ASP A 26 0.35 11.73 9.66
CA ASP A 26 0.74 10.66 10.58
C ASP A 26 0.14 10.88 11.97
N ALA A 27 0.10 12.14 12.43
CA ALA A 27 -0.41 12.48 13.76
C ALA A 27 -1.95 12.52 13.83
N GLU A 28 -2.62 13.02 12.79
CA GLU A 28 -4.05 13.37 12.86
C GLU A 28 -4.89 12.80 11.70
N GLY A 29 -4.27 12.02 10.81
CA GLY A 29 -4.91 11.45 9.63
C GLY A 29 -4.99 12.43 8.44
N LEU A 30 -5.26 11.87 7.25
CA LEU A 30 -5.27 12.62 5.99
C LEU A 30 -6.27 13.78 5.97
N GLU A 31 -7.41 13.63 6.65
CA GLU A 31 -8.48 14.63 6.65
C GLU A 31 -8.05 15.93 7.35
N ALA A 32 -7.07 15.86 8.27
CA ALA A 32 -6.49 17.04 8.90
C ALA A 32 -5.59 17.83 7.92
N VAL A 33 -5.11 17.21 6.84
CA VAL A 33 -4.23 17.86 5.87
C VAL A 33 -5.01 18.87 5.05
N SER A 34 -4.74 20.15 5.31
CA SER A 34 -5.25 21.28 4.55
C SER A 34 -4.17 22.35 4.41
N MET A 35 -4.25 23.16 3.35
CA MET A 35 -3.31 24.26 3.11
C MET A 35 -3.16 25.17 4.34
N ARG A 36 -4.26 25.43 5.05
CA ARG A 36 -4.25 26.25 6.27
C ARG A 36 -3.51 25.57 7.42
N ARG A 37 -3.76 24.28 7.68
CA ARG A 37 -3.11 23.58 8.80
C ARG A 37 -1.62 23.37 8.53
N VAL A 38 -1.24 23.04 7.30
CA VAL A 38 0.16 22.92 6.90
C VAL A 38 0.88 24.27 7.01
N SER A 39 0.26 25.37 6.58
CA SER A 39 0.89 26.70 6.69
C SER A 39 1.05 27.14 8.14
N GLN A 40 0.06 26.82 9.00
CA GLN A 40 0.13 27.07 10.44
C GLN A 40 1.26 26.27 11.10
N ALA A 41 1.39 24.98 10.78
CA ALA A 41 2.48 24.13 11.28
C ALA A 41 3.87 24.68 10.88
N LEU A 42 3.97 25.24 9.67
CA LEU A 42 5.20 25.85 9.17
C LEU A 42 5.42 27.32 9.61
N GLY A 43 4.44 27.93 10.28
CA GLY A 43 4.52 29.33 10.71
C GLY A 43 4.56 30.33 9.54
N VAL A 44 3.93 29.99 8.40
CA VAL A 44 3.86 30.81 7.20
C VAL A 44 2.41 31.12 6.81
N VAL A 45 2.22 32.12 5.95
CA VAL A 45 0.90 32.40 5.36
C VAL A 45 0.54 31.33 4.31
N PRO A 46 -0.74 30.94 4.16
CA PRO A 46 -1.16 29.93 3.18
C PRO A 46 -0.68 30.22 1.75
N MET A 47 -0.63 31.50 1.37
CA MET A 47 -0.16 31.95 0.05
C MET A 47 1.30 31.56 -0.25
N ALA A 48 2.12 31.34 0.78
CA ALA A 48 3.50 30.89 0.60
C ALA A 48 3.55 29.44 0.11
N LEU A 49 2.60 28.58 0.53
CA LEU A 49 2.55 27.18 0.10
C LEU A 49 2.23 27.04 -1.38
N TYR A 50 1.35 27.90 -1.91
CA TYR A 50 0.94 27.85 -3.32
C TYR A 50 2.06 28.11 -4.33
N LYS A 51 3.22 28.60 -3.87
CA LYS A 51 4.45 28.69 -4.70
C LYS A 51 5.14 27.33 -4.90
N HIS A 52 4.81 26.35 -4.07
CA HIS A 52 5.46 25.05 -4.03
C HIS A 52 4.52 23.90 -4.40
N VAL A 53 3.22 24.05 -4.17
CA VAL A 53 2.17 23.10 -4.56
C VAL A 53 0.97 23.82 -5.15
N SER A 54 0.38 23.31 -6.23
CA SER A 54 -0.72 24.03 -6.92
C SER A 54 -2.03 24.01 -6.14
N ASP A 55 -2.31 22.91 -5.46
CA ASP A 55 -3.56 22.66 -4.74
C ASP A 55 -3.39 21.51 -3.73
N LYS A 56 -4.49 21.10 -3.08
CA LYS A 56 -4.48 20.00 -2.10
C LYS A 56 -4.13 18.66 -2.77
N GLU A 57 -4.55 18.42 -4.00
CA GLU A 57 -4.27 17.16 -4.68
C GLU A 57 -2.78 17.05 -5.04
N ASP A 58 -2.16 18.12 -5.54
CA ASP A 58 -0.72 18.19 -5.79
C ASP A 58 0.10 18.02 -4.50
N LEU A 59 -0.38 18.58 -3.39
CA LEU A 59 0.22 18.36 -2.06
C LEU A 59 0.17 16.88 -1.68
N VAL A 60 -0.99 16.25 -1.75
CA VAL A 60 -1.15 14.84 -1.39
C VAL A 60 -0.43 13.93 -2.39
N ASP A 61 -0.34 14.30 -3.68
CA ASP A 61 0.41 13.57 -4.71
C ASP A 61 1.89 13.57 -4.33
N GLY A 62 2.43 14.74 -3.95
CA GLY A 62 3.79 14.88 -3.44
C GLY A 62 4.04 14.12 -2.13
N MET A 63 3.07 14.07 -1.22
CA MET A 63 3.17 13.24 -0.01
C MET A 63 3.30 11.76 -0.34
N VAL A 64 2.49 11.25 -1.27
CA VAL A 64 2.58 9.84 -1.68
C VAL A 64 3.88 9.55 -2.41
N ASP A 65 4.33 10.43 -3.29
CA ASP A 65 5.63 10.26 -3.95
C ASP A 65 6.78 10.23 -2.94
N ALA A 66 6.76 11.11 -1.94
CA ALA A 66 7.78 11.12 -0.88
C ALA A 66 7.77 9.82 -0.05
N VAL A 67 6.60 9.24 0.25
CA VAL A 67 6.53 7.98 1.00
C VAL A 67 6.84 6.76 0.14
N VAL A 68 6.35 6.70 -1.10
CA VAL A 68 6.64 5.57 -2.01
C VAL A 68 8.12 5.53 -2.38
N SER A 69 8.76 6.69 -2.60
CA SER A 69 10.19 6.75 -2.88
C SER A 69 11.07 6.36 -1.68
N SER A 70 10.53 6.40 -0.46
CA SER A 70 11.24 6.00 0.75
C SER A 70 11.05 4.52 1.11
N PHE A 71 10.25 3.78 0.33
CA PHE A 71 10.09 2.33 0.53
C PHE A 71 11.47 1.66 0.56
N PRO A 72 11.77 0.85 1.59
CA PRO A 72 12.98 0.06 1.63
C PRO A 72 13.14 -0.75 0.34
N ALA A 73 14.23 -0.49 -0.38
CA ALA A 73 14.58 -1.23 -1.58
C ALA A 73 15.34 -2.52 -1.22
N PRO A 74 15.19 -3.61 -2.00
CA PRO A 74 16.08 -4.75 -1.89
C PRO A 74 17.53 -4.30 -2.14
N PRO A 75 18.53 -4.97 -1.52
CA PRO A 75 19.93 -4.77 -1.86
C PRO A 75 20.17 -4.95 -3.37
N PRO A 76 21.09 -4.18 -4.00
CA PRO A 76 21.32 -4.25 -5.45
C PRO A 76 21.58 -5.66 -5.98
N GLU A 77 22.31 -6.47 -5.22
CA GLU A 77 22.61 -7.87 -5.54
C GLU A 77 21.38 -8.76 -5.59
N VAL A 78 20.28 -8.39 -4.94
CA VAL A 78 18.99 -9.08 -5.03
C VAL A 78 18.09 -8.41 -6.06
N ALA A 79 18.06 -7.06 -6.09
CA ALA A 79 17.18 -6.29 -6.97
C ALA A 79 17.46 -6.53 -8.46
N TYR A 80 18.73 -6.79 -8.82
CA TYR A 80 19.17 -6.99 -10.20
C TYR A 80 19.65 -8.41 -10.48
N ALA A 81 19.39 -9.35 -9.57
CA ALA A 81 19.75 -10.75 -9.78
C ALA A 81 18.95 -11.36 -10.94
N VAL A 82 19.64 -12.09 -11.81
CA VAL A 82 19.04 -12.81 -12.92
C VAL A 82 18.82 -14.27 -12.53
N GLY A 83 17.65 -14.81 -12.87
CA GLY A 83 17.29 -16.21 -12.61
C GLY A 83 16.39 -16.40 -11.38
N PRO A 84 16.47 -17.53 -10.66
CA PRO A 84 15.44 -17.99 -9.72
C PRO A 84 15.38 -17.20 -8.40
N SER A 85 16.03 -16.04 -8.31
CA SER A 85 16.02 -15.14 -7.15
C SER A 85 14.94 -14.06 -7.23
N TRP A 86 14.16 -14.01 -8.31
CA TRP A 86 13.13 -12.99 -8.52
C TRP A 86 12.11 -12.93 -7.37
N GLN A 87 11.75 -14.07 -6.77
CA GLN A 87 10.79 -14.11 -5.66
C GLN A 87 11.34 -13.33 -4.46
N GLN A 88 12.64 -13.40 -4.20
CA GLN A 88 13.26 -12.67 -3.10
C GLN A 88 13.21 -11.15 -3.33
N ALA A 89 13.49 -10.71 -4.56
CA ALA A 89 13.38 -9.29 -4.93
C ALA A 89 11.94 -8.76 -4.76
N VAL A 90 10.95 -9.52 -5.24
CA VAL A 90 9.53 -9.15 -5.10
C VAL A 90 9.09 -9.16 -3.63
N ARG A 91 9.50 -10.16 -2.83
CA ARG A 91 9.23 -10.21 -1.39
C ARG A 91 9.77 -8.98 -0.66
N LEU A 92 11.03 -8.62 -0.88
CA LEU A 92 11.66 -7.47 -0.23
C LEU A 92 11.00 -6.15 -0.63
N ARG A 93 10.63 -5.99 -1.92
CA ARG A 93 9.88 -4.81 -2.39
C ARG A 93 8.54 -4.67 -1.67
N VAL A 94 7.76 -5.74 -1.63
CA VAL A 94 6.43 -5.73 -1.02
C VAL A 94 6.50 -5.58 0.50
N ALA A 95 7.49 -6.18 1.15
CA ALA A 95 7.77 -5.98 2.57
C ALA A 95 8.14 -4.53 2.90
N GLY A 96 8.96 -3.89 2.05
CA GLY A 96 9.30 -2.47 2.17
C GLY A 96 8.06 -1.58 2.08
N ALA A 97 7.20 -1.83 1.09
CA ALA A 97 5.93 -1.11 0.94
C ALA A 97 5.01 -1.31 2.16
N ARG A 98 4.90 -2.54 2.68
CA ARG A 98 4.12 -2.85 3.88
C ARG A 98 4.65 -2.11 5.11
N SER A 99 5.96 -2.10 5.32
CA SER A 99 6.58 -1.38 6.45
C SER A 99 6.25 0.12 6.42
N ALA A 100 6.21 0.73 5.23
CA ALA A 100 5.86 2.13 5.10
C ALA A 100 4.37 2.39 5.38
N LEU A 101 3.48 1.47 5.02
CA LEU A 101 2.05 1.58 5.34
C LEU A 101 1.76 1.49 6.84
N VAL A 102 2.53 0.69 7.57
CA VAL A 102 2.44 0.64 9.04
C VAL A 102 2.85 1.99 9.64
N SER A 103 3.88 2.63 9.09
CA SER A 103 4.32 3.96 9.53
C SER A 103 3.38 5.09 9.10
N HIS A 104 2.70 4.94 7.96
CA HIS A 104 1.84 5.96 7.35
C HIS A 104 0.44 5.40 7.04
N PRO A 105 -0.43 5.16 8.04
CA PRO A 105 -1.72 4.50 7.83
C PRO A 105 -2.65 5.21 6.82
N TRP A 106 -2.51 6.53 6.67
CA TRP A 106 -3.25 7.33 5.69
C TRP A 106 -2.91 6.98 4.22
N LEU A 107 -1.73 6.41 3.97
CA LEU A 107 -1.28 6.08 2.62
C LEU A 107 -2.14 4.99 1.98
N ARG A 108 -2.59 3.98 2.74
CA ARG A 108 -3.46 2.89 2.25
C ARG A 108 -4.69 3.46 1.53
N ARG A 109 -5.45 4.28 2.24
CA ARG A 109 -6.69 4.89 1.73
C ARG A 109 -6.42 5.75 0.51
N THR A 110 -5.33 6.51 0.56
CA THR A 110 -4.94 7.40 -0.54
C THR A 110 -4.61 6.62 -1.80
N LEU A 111 -3.89 5.50 -1.69
CA LEU A 111 -3.57 4.63 -2.81
C LEU A 111 -4.80 3.93 -3.39
N GLU A 112 -5.78 3.55 -2.55
CA GLU A 112 -7.03 2.92 -3.01
C GLU A 112 -7.90 3.85 -3.86
N THR A 113 -7.98 5.13 -3.50
CA THR A 113 -8.85 6.10 -4.18
C THR A 113 -8.17 6.85 -5.32
N ARG A 114 -6.85 6.70 -5.47
CA ARG A 114 -6.08 7.47 -6.46
C ARG A 114 -6.19 6.92 -7.87
N THR A 115 -6.35 7.84 -8.81
CA THR A 115 -6.40 7.55 -10.25
C THR A 115 -5.13 7.97 -11.00
N ARG A 116 -4.29 8.82 -10.39
CA ARG A 116 -3.05 9.31 -10.99
C ARG A 116 -1.88 8.37 -10.71
N ARG A 117 -1.13 8.04 -11.77
CA ARG A 117 0.15 7.31 -11.68
C ARG A 117 1.28 8.31 -11.89
N THR A 118 1.90 8.75 -10.80
CA THR A 118 3.10 9.60 -10.83
C THR A 118 4.31 8.82 -11.32
N ALA A 119 5.41 9.51 -11.63
CA ALA A 119 6.66 8.85 -12.02
C ALA A 119 7.19 7.90 -10.93
N THR A 120 7.04 8.27 -9.65
CA THR A 120 7.45 7.45 -8.51
C THR A 120 6.60 6.18 -8.38
N VAL A 121 5.27 6.31 -8.53
CA VAL A 121 4.36 5.16 -8.55
C VAL A 121 4.69 4.21 -9.70
N LEU A 122 4.94 4.75 -10.89
CA LEU A 122 5.35 3.95 -12.05
C LEU A 122 6.71 3.27 -11.84
N ALA A 123 7.67 3.95 -11.22
CA ALA A 123 8.97 3.36 -10.90
C ALA A 123 8.87 2.17 -9.93
N HIS A 124 7.95 2.22 -8.96
CA HIS A 124 7.69 1.07 -8.08
C HIS A 124 7.07 -0.11 -8.84
N MET A 125 6.07 0.14 -9.69
CA MET A 125 5.46 -0.89 -10.54
C MET A 125 6.48 -1.51 -11.51
N GLU A 126 7.34 -0.66 -12.09
CA GLU A 126 8.44 -1.08 -12.96
C GLU A 126 9.43 -1.97 -12.22
N ALA A 127 9.84 -1.60 -11.00
CA ALA A 127 10.79 -2.40 -10.22
C ALA A 127 10.27 -3.81 -9.90
N VAL A 128 8.96 -3.96 -9.65
CA VAL A 128 8.33 -5.27 -9.45
C VAL A 128 8.26 -6.05 -10.77
N SER A 129 7.87 -5.38 -11.86
CA SER A 129 7.81 -5.99 -13.20
C SER A 129 9.19 -6.45 -13.69
N ALA A 130 10.21 -5.63 -13.49
CA ALA A 130 11.60 -5.92 -13.83
C ALA A 130 12.14 -7.12 -13.05
N ALA A 131 11.73 -7.32 -11.79
CA ALA A 131 12.11 -8.51 -11.03
C ALA A 131 11.53 -9.78 -11.65
N PHE A 132 10.25 -9.78 -12.05
CA PHE A 132 9.64 -10.91 -12.77
C PHE A 132 10.37 -11.20 -14.08
N LEU A 133 10.61 -10.17 -14.91
CA LEU A 133 11.28 -10.34 -16.20
C LEU A 133 12.73 -10.82 -16.04
N SER A 134 13.46 -10.32 -15.05
CA SER A 134 14.83 -10.78 -14.72
C SER A 134 14.84 -12.22 -14.21
N GLY A 135 13.72 -12.68 -13.66
CA GLY A 135 13.47 -14.07 -13.30
C GLY A 135 13.24 -15.01 -14.47
N GLY A 136 13.11 -14.48 -15.69
CA GLY A 136 12.81 -15.25 -16.90
C GLY A 136 11.31 -15.44 -17.18
N LEU A 137 10.43 -14.78 -16.41
CA LEU A 137 9.00 -14.82 -16.68
C LEU A 137 8.69 -14.12 -18.00
N SER A 138 7.71 -14.64 -18.74
CA SER A 138 7.23 -13.99 -19.95
C SER A 138 6.52 -12.66 -19.61
N PRO A 139 6.51 -11.69 -20.53
CA PRO A 139 5.71 -10.47 -20.36
C PRO A 139 4.22 -10.75 -20.15
N ASP A 140 3.69 -11.80 -20.79
CA ASP A 140 2.31 -12.26 -20.67
C ASP A 140 2.00 -12.73 -19.23
N LEU A 141 2.82 -13.63 -18.68
CA LEU A 141 2.67 -14.05 -17.29
C LEU A 141 2.91 -12.90 -16.31
N THR A 142 3.87 -12.02 -16.59
CA THR A 142 4.16 -10.84 -15.76
C THR A 142 2.96 -9.90 -15.68
N HIS A 143 2.28 -9.64 -16.80
CA HIS A 143 1.06 -8.85 -16.83
C HIS A 143 -0.02 -9.43 -15.90
N HIS A 144 -0.29 -10.73 -16.03
CA HIS A 144 -1.28 -11.40 -15.18
C HIS A 144 -0.86 -11.49 -13.71
N ALA A 145 0.43 -11.67 -13.43
CA ALA A 145 0.97 -11.64 -12.07
C ALA A 145 0.78 -10.26 -11.42
N MET A 146 1.03 -9.17 -12.16
CA MET A 146 0.80 -7.81 -11.68
C MET A 146 -0.68 -7.56 -11.38
N HIS A 147 -1.60 -8.06 -12.21
CA HIS A 147 -3.03 -8.01 -11.95
C HIS A 147 -3.45 -8.83 -10.72
N ALA A 148 -2.91 -10.04 -10.56
CA ALA A 148 -3.20 -10.91 -9.41
C ALA A 148 -2.68 -10.31 -8.08
N LEU A 149 -1.50 -9.69 -8.10
CA LEU A 149 -1.00 -8.94 -6.95
C LEU A 149 -1.87 -7.72 -6.66
N GLY A 150 -2.32 -6.99 -7.67
CA GLY A 150 -3.25 -5.87 -7.52
C GLY A 150 -2.73 -4.85 -6.51
N THR A 151 -3.51 -4.52 -5.47
CA THR A 151 -3.06 -3.60 -4.42
C THR A 151 -1.97 -4.17 -3.50
N ARG A 152 -1.73 -5.48 -3.51
CA ARG A 152 -0.69 -6.11 -2.67
C ARG A 152 0.72 -5.70 -3.06
N ILE A 153 0.93 -5.22 -4.29
CA ILE A 153 2.22 -4.61 -4.69
C ILE A 153 2.60 -3.42 -3.80
N TRP A 154 1.61 -2.79 -3.16
CA TRP A 154 1.76 -1.67 -2.24
C TRP A 154 1.85 -2.11 -0.78
N GLY A 155 1.75 -3.40 -0.47
CA GLY A 155 1.88 -3.92 0.89
C GLY A 155 0.58 -4.07 1.68
N PHE A 156 -0.60 -3.97 1.04
CA PHE A 156 -1.90 -4.16 1.71
C PHE A 156 -2.90 -5.02 0.93
N SER A 157 -3.88 -5.55 1.65
CA SER A 157 -5.06 -6.19 1.08
C SER A 157 -6.30 -5.31 1.32
N PRO A 158 -7.19 -5.13 0.32
CA PRO A 158 -8.47 -4.48 0.55
C PRO A 158 -9.36 -5.41 1.37
N GLU A 159 -10.07 -4.85 2.35
CA GLU A 159 -11.05 -5.59 3.14
C GLU A 159 -12.46 -5.07 2.87
N LEU A 160 -13.38 -6.01 2.62
CA LEU A 160 -14.78 -5.68 2.28
C LEU A 160 -15.58 -5.19 3.51
N PHE A 161 -15.19 -5.60 4.72
CA PHE A 161 -15.89 -5.32 5.97
C PHE A 161 -14.97 -4.74 7.05
N ASP A 162 -14.03 -3.88 6.66
CA ASP A 162 -13.15 -3.21 7.60
C ASP A 162 -13.98 -2.35 8.58
N GLU A 163 -14.16 -2.82 9.81
CA GLU A 163 -14.99 -2.16 10.83
C GLU A 163 -14.41 -0.81 11.24
N SER A 164 -13.11 -0.57 11.02
CA SER A 164 -12.49 0.76 11.21
C SER A 164 -13.01 1.80 10.19
N ARG A 165 -13.61 1.36 9.08
CA ARG A 165 -14.36 2.23 8.14
C ARG A 165 -15.67 2.75 8.75
N SER A 166 -16.19 2.09 9.79
CA SER A 166 -17.42 2.50 10.45
C SER A 166 -17.08 3.54 11.51
N GLY A 167 -17.46 4.81 11.27
CA GLY A 167 -17.54 5.79 12.34
C GLY A 167 -18.45 5.29 13.49
N PRO A 168 -18.53 6.01 14.62
CA PRO A 168 -19.29 5.55 15.79
C PRO A 168 -20.80 5.67 15.52
N THR A 169 -21.38 4.75 14.76
CA THR A 169 -22.77 4.29 14.75
C THR A 169 -22.89 3.29 13.59
N PRO A 170 -22.99 1.98 13.85
CA PRO A 170 -23.51 1.07 12.83
C PRO A 170 -24.93 1.53 12.53
N THR A 171 -25.23 1.85 11.27
CA THR A 171 -26.61 2.01 10.80
C THR A 171 -27.35 0.76 11.22
N ARG A 172 -28.25 0.89 12.20
CA ARG A 172 -29.00 -0.22 12.80
C ARG A 172 -29.68 -0.96 11.65
N HIS A 173 -29.18 -2.14 11.31
CA HIS A 173 -29.81 -2.96 10.28
C HIS A 173 -31.21 -3.30 10.78
N THR A 174 -32.23 -2.89 10.03
CA THR A 174 -33.64 -3.08 10.38
C THR A 174 -34.15 -4.48 9.99
N GLY A 175 -33.31 -5.29 9.34
CA GLY A 175 -33.60 -6.68 9.01
C GLY A 175 -33.40 -7.64 10.19
N ALA A 176 -34.04 -8.80 10.12
CA ALA A 176 -33.79 -9.88 11.05
C ALA A 176 -32.31 -10.31 10.98
N ALA A 177 -31.70 -10.54 12.14
CA ALA A 177 -30.33 -11.05 12.19
C ALA A 177 -30.25 -12.44 11.53
N PRO A 178 -29.21 -12.72 10.73
CA PRO A 178 -29.02 -14.03 10.12
C PRO A 178 -28.91 -15.13 11.19
N GLN A 179 -29.51 -16.30 10.94
CA GLN A 179 -29.43 -17.45 11.84
C GLN A 179 -28.11 -18.18 11.62
N PRO A 180 -27.25 -18.37 12.64
CA PRO A 180 -25.94 -18.99 12.46
C PRO A 180 -26.00 -20.42 11.90
N SER A 181 -27.06 -21.17 12.23
CA SER A 181 -27.29 -22.55 11.76
C SER A 181 -27.37 -22.68 10.23
N ASP A 182 -27.70 -21.59 9.53
CA ASP A 182 -27.83 -21.58 8.07
C ASP A 182 -26.46 -21.53 7.37
N TYR A 183 -25.37 -21.30 8.13
CA TYR A 183 -24.02 -21.11 7.61
C TYR A 183 -22.98 -22.08 8.23
N PRO A 184 -23.19 -23.40 8.12
CA PRO A 184 -22.34 -24.39 8.79
C PRO A 184 -20.86 -24.32 8.40
N SER A 185 -20.55 -24.00 7.13
CA SER A 185 -19.15 -23.86 6.68
C SER A 185 -18.45 -22.67 7.32
N ILE A 186 -19.15 -21.54 7.48
CA ILE A 186 -18.62 -20.34 8.15
C ILE A 186 -18.40 -20.65 9.63
N LEU A 187 -19.36 -21.33 10.27
CA LEU A 187 -19.23 -21.76 11.65
C LEU A 187 -18.05 -22.71 11.86
N ALA A 188 -17.82 -23.66 10.95
CA ALA A 188 -16.69 -24.57 11.03
C ALA A 188 -15.34 -23.83 10.98
N ILE A 189 -15.20 -22.87 10.06
CA ILE A 189 -13.99 -22.03 9.95
C ILE A 189 -13.81 -21.19 11.22
N ALA A 190 -14.87 -20.52 11.69
CA ALA A 190 -14.81 -19.67 12.88
C ALA A 190 -14.46 -20.47 14.15
N ALA A 191 -15.01 -21.68 14.29
CA ALA A 191 -14.72 -22.58 15.41
C ALA A 191 -13.26 -23.04 15.41
N ASP A 192 -12.72 -23.47 14.27
CA ASP A 192 -11.30 -23.85 14.14
C ASP A 192 -10.38 -22.65 14.41
N ALA A 193 -10.68 -21.48 13.84
CA ALA A 193 -9.90 -20.26 14.06
C ALA A 193 -9.87 -19.86 15.54
N LYS A 194 -11.02 -19.89 16.23
CA LYS A 194 -11.11 -19.60 17.67
C LYS A 194 -10.39 -20.64 18.52
N ALA A 195 -10.45 -21.92 18.13
CA ALA A 195 -9.72 -22.98 18.82
C ALA A 195 -8.20 -22.80 18.72
N ARG A 196 -7.69 -22.38 17.55
CA ARG A 196 -6.26 -22.11 17.35
C ARG A 196 -5.78 -20.81 17.99
N ARG A 197 -6.64 -19.79 18.07
CA ARG A 197 -6.34 -18.48 18.65
C ARG A 197 -7.47 -18.04 19.60
N PRO A 198 -7.51 -18.58 20.83
CA PRO A 198 -8.59 -18.33 21.79
C PRO A 198 -8.76 -16.85 22.14
N ASP A 199 -7.67 -16.10 22.16
CA ASP A 199 -7.66 -14.70 22.58
C ASP A 199 -7.74 -13.70 21.41
N ALA A 200 -7.79 -14.18 20.15
CA ALA A 200 -7.90 -13.30 19.00
C ALA A 200 -9.28 -12.60 18.96
N THR A 201 -9.24 -11.30 18.73
CA THR A 201 -10.42 -10.43 18.55
C THR A 201 -10.79 -10.23 17.08
N GLY A 202 -9.95 -10.70 16.15
CA GLY A 202 -10.13 -10.59 14.71
C GLY A 202 -9.09 -11.38 13.92
N CYS A 203 -9.13 -11.26 12.59
CA CYS A 203 -8.11 -11.82 11.71
C CYS A 203 -6.78 -11.08 11.91
N ASP A 204 -5.68 -11.80 11.68
CA ASP A 204 -4.34 -11.25 11.73
C ASP A 204 -3.96 -10.77 10.34
N GLU A 205 -4.15 -9.47 10.09
CA GLU A 205 -3.96 -8.86 8.79
C GLU A 205 -2.54 -9.04 8.23
N ASP A 206 -1.53 -9.09 9.10
CA ASP A 206 -0.14 -9.35 8.73
C ASP A 206 0.04 -10.77 8.20
N PHE A 207 -0.50 -11.74 8.92
CA PHE A 207 -0.48 -13.13 8.50
C PHE A 207 -1.28 -13.35 7.22
N GLU A 208 -2.51 -12.86 7.15
CA GLU A 208 -3.40 -13.05 5.99
C GLU A 208 -2.84 -12.38 4.73
N PHE A 209 -2.23 -11.20 4.86
CA PHE A 209 -1.50 -10.57 3.76
C PHE A 209 -0.36 -11.46 3.26
N SER A 210 0.49 -11.92 4.18
CA SER A 210 1.67 -12.72 3.84
C SER A 210 1.27 -14.05 3.22
N PHE A 211 0.23 -14.71 3.75
CA PHE A 211 -0.33 -15.94 3.22
C PHE A 211 -0.84 -15.76 1.79
N ALA A 212 -1.67 -14.75 1.54
CA ALA A 212 -2.20 -14.48 0.20
C ALA A 212 -1.10 -14.11 -0.81
N PHE A 213 -0.10 -13.35 -0.37
CA PHE A 213 1.03 -12.97 -1.20
C PHE A 213 1.88 -14.19 -1.60
N GLU A 214 2.23 -15.06 -0.65
CA GLU A 214 2.98 -16.30 -0.94
C GLU A 214 2.18 -17.27 -1.81
N LEU A 215 0.85 -17.34 -1.63
CA LEU A 215 -0.02 -18.12 -2.51
C LEU A 215 0.08 -17.65 -3.97
N ILE A 216 0.09 -16.33 -4.20
CA ILE A 216 0.24 -15.74 -5.54
C ILE A 216 1.63 -16.03 -6.09
N LEU A 217 2.71 -15.79 -5.34
CA LEU A 217 4.07 -16.04 -5.80
C LEU A 217 4.29 -17.52 -6.16
N GLY A 218 3.78 -18.43 -5.33
CA GLY A 218 3.85 -19.87 -5.60
C GLY A 218 3.06 -20.28 -6.84
N ALA A 219 1.92 -19.65 -7.11
CA ALA A 219 1.15 -19.90 -8.35
C ALA A 219 1.90 -19.38 -9.58
N VAL A 220 2.44 -18.17 -9.52
CA VAL A 220 3.24 -17.57 -10.60
C VAL A 220 4.47 -18.43 -10.92
N ASP A 221 5.17 -18.91 -9.89
CA ASP A 221 6.34 -19.78 -10.06
C ASP A 221 6.00 -21.10 -10.77
N ARG A 222 4.89 -21.74 -10.38
CA ARG A 222 4.41 -22.95 -11.07
C ARG A 222 4.04 -22.67 -12.53
N LEU A 223 3.30 -21.59 -12.80
CA LEU A 223 2.89 -21.21 -14.16
C LEU A 223 4.11 -20.90 -15.04
N HIS A 224 5.12 -20.25 -14.47
CA HIS A 224 6.40 -20.00 -15.12
C HIS A 224 7.11 -21.31 -15.47
N ALA A 225 7.23 -22.24 -14.52
CA ALA A 225 7.86 -23.54 -14.72
C ALA A 225 7.16 -24.40 -15.79
N THR A 226 5.83 -24.26 -15.93
CA THR A 226 5.06 -24.95 -16.98
C THR A 226 5.01 -24.22 -18.32
N GLY A 227 5.63 -23.04 -18.44
CA GLY A 227 5.61 -22.24 -19.66
C GLY A 227 4.22 -21.71 -20.04
N TRP A 228 3.38 -21.38 -19.05
CA TRP A 228 2.01 -20.94 -19.26
C TRP A 228 1.92 -19.65 -20.11
N SER A 229 0.86 -19.56 -20.91
CA SER A 229 0.47 -18.35 -21.64
C SER A 229 -1.06 -18.17 -21.60
N SER A 230 -1.52 -16.91 -21.62
CA SER A 230 -2.93 -16.54 -21.70
C SER A 230 -3.64 -17.05 -22.96
N ALA A 231 -2.89 -17.44 -24.00
CA ALA A 231 -3.42 -18.10 -25.18
C ALA A 231 -4.01 -19.50 -24.89
N ASP A 232 -3.47 -20.18 -23.88
CA ASP A 232 -3.91 -21.50 -23.36
C ASP A 232 -4.49 -21.32 -21.94
N PRO A 233 -5.75 -20.86 -21.82
CA PRO A 233 -6.30 -20.44 -20.54
C PRO A 233 -6.41 -21.58 -19.54
N LEU A 234 -6.38 -21.22 -18.25
CA LEU A 234 -6.68 -22.13 -17.16
C LEU A 234 -8.06 -22.78 -17.37
N PRO A 235 -8.27 -24.03 -16.90
CA PRO A 235 -9.55 -24.72 -17.03
C PRO A 235 -10.70 -23.83 -16.54
N GLY A 236 -11.63 -23.47 -17.44
CA GLY A 236 -12.82 -22.68 -17.12
C GLY A 236 -12.71 -21.15 -17.32
N ALA A 237 -11.58 -20.61 -17.78
CA ALA A 237 -11.49 -19.21 -18.18
C ALA A 237 -11.91 -19.03 -19.65
N SER A 238 -13.07 -18.43 -19.89
CA SER A 238 -13.49 -17.97 -21.22
C SER A 238 -12.76 -16.67 -21.59
N ARG A 239 -12.44 -16.52 -22.88
CA ARG A 239 -11.81 -15.31 -23.45
C ARG A 239 -12.76 -14.12 -23.46
#